data_AF-A0A8R1E4C4-F1
#
_entry.id   AF-A0A8R1E4C4-F1
#
_cell.length_a   1.000
_cell.length_b   1.000
_cell.length_c   1.000
_cell.angle_alpha   90.00
_cell.angle_beta   90.00
_cell.angle_gamma   90.00
#
_symmetry.space_group_name_H-M   'P 1'
#
loop_
_entity.id
_entity.type
_entity.pdbx_description
1 polymer ?
#
loop_
_entity_poly.entity_id
_entity_poly.type
_entity_poly.pdbx_seq_one_letter_code
_entity_poly.pdbx_strand_id
1 'polypeptide(L)'
;MLAPLLFVFFVGLASVARAQIGKDLNCTKNDGTDDVYTDRALICSNTQKDAVCEVLYPKNPDYPTVGGKEARPSNCFSKDGTELDQDMQKTAAATCAKTCGLCCITDAYKCDDAKFPRIKCSGVTNAQCQSPEWRTIIASDCPSACGFCNEGGCVDSVVECANDRSICTTVGMQDFVNQYCQKTCDRCASTTAANSNGGAVTTPSSGGGSCTSYQADSSTACASWATNGFCTNTFYTLAQRKAYCARTCRIC
;
A
#
# COMPACT_ATOMS: atom_id res chain seq x y z
N MET A 1 -69.90 16.50 36.40
CA MET A 1 -69.25 17.51 35.53
C MET A 1 -67.81 17.08 35.35
N LEU A 2 -67.43 16.78 34.10
CA LEU A 2 -66.08 16.40 33.66
C LEU A 2 -65.17 17.62 33.58
N ALA A 3 -63.88 17.47 33.94
CA ALA A 3 -62.71 18.19 33.41
C ALA A 3 -61.42 17.76 34.18
N PRO A 4 -60.22 17.75 33.55
CA PRO A 4 -59.48 16.50 33.36
C PRO A 4 -58.08 16.43 34.03
N LEU A 5 -57.60 15.19 34.20
CA LEU A 5 -56.20 14.84 34.47
C LEU A 5 -55.32 15.25 33.30
N LEU A 6 -54.41 16.18 33.53
CA LEU A 6 -53.43 16.65 32.56
C LEU A 6 -52.17 15.78 32.68
N PHE A 7 -52.16 14.65 31.97
CA PHE A 7 -50.98 13.78 31.84
C PHE A 7 -50.04 14.41 30.80
N VAL A 8 -49.00 15.10 31.27
CA VAL A 8 -47.93 15.62 30.40
C VAL A 8 -47.02 14.45 30.04
N PHE A 9 -47.30 13.79 28.91
CA PHE A 9 -46.34 12.90 28.25
C PHE A 9 -45.33 13.76 27.48
N PHE A 10 -44.20 14.10 28.10
CA PHE A 10 -43.03 14.56 27.36
C PHE A 10 -42.44 13.35 26.62
N VAL A 11 -42.83 13.17 25.35
CA VAL A 11 -42.16 12.25 24.43
C VAL A 11 -40.80 12.88 24.09
N GLY A 12 -39.78 12.50 24.86
CA GLY A 12 -38.39 12.76 24.52
C GLY A 12 -37.97 11.96 23.31
N LEU A 13 -38.26 12.46 22.10
CA LEU A 13 -37.56 12.06 20.89
C LEU A 13 -36.18 12.74 20.92
N ALA A 14 -35.28 12.23 21.77
CA ALA A 14 -33.86 12.39 21.53
C ALA A 14 -33.54 11.55 20.29
N SER A 15 -33.68 12.14 19.10
CA SER A 15 -33.00 11.63 17.93
C SER A 15 -31.51 11.72 18.23
N VAL A 16 -30.93 10.64 18.76
CA VAL A 16 -29.49 10.38 18.61
C VAL A 16 -29.27 10.17 17.11
N ALA A 17 -29.16 11.29 16.39
CA ALA A 17 -28.46 11.31 15.13
C ALA A 17 -27.05 10.84 15.46
N ARG A 18 -26.79 9.54 15.28
CA ARG A 18 -25.43 9.02 15.26
C ARG A 18 -24.68 9.90 14.26
N ALA A 19 -23.58 10.49 14.69
CA ALA A 19 -22.76 11.31 13.81
C ALA A 19 -22.22 10.38 12.71
N GLN A 20 -22.90 10.37 11.57
CA GLN A 20 -22.48 9.65 10.39
C GLN A 20 -21.32 10.39 9.75
N ILE A 21 -20.54 9.69 8.92
CA ILE A 21 -19.54 10.31 8.06
C ILE A 21 -20.21 11.47 7.33
N GLY A 22 -19.73 12.69 7.64
CA GLY A 22 -20.32 13.93 7.16
C GLY A 22 -20.02 14.17 5.68
N LYS A 23 -19.87 15.43 5.30
CA LYS A 23 -19.67 15.82 3.89
C LYS A 23 -18.34 15.36 3.29
N ASP A 24 -17.35 15.04 4.11
CA ASP A 24 -16.05 14.58 3.64
C ASP A 24 -15.99 13.04 3.55
N LEU A 25 -16.37 12.51 2.40
CA LEU A 25 -16.38 11.07 2.11
C LEU A 25 -15.00 10.52 1.70
N ASN A 26 -13.92 11.29 1.82
CA ASN A 26 -12.59 10.79 1.50
C ASN A 26 -12.24 9.57 2.37
N CYS A 27 -11.62 8.57 1.74
CA CYS A 27 -11.22 7.30 2.33
C CYS A 27 -12.37 6.39 2.79
N THR A 28 -13.58 6.61 2.27
CA THR A 28 -14.76 5.81 2.59
C THR A 28 -15.23 4.95 1.42
N LYS A 29 -16.04 3.95 1.72
CA LYS A 29 -16.79 3.16 0.75
C LYS A 29 -18.23 3.01 1.24
N ASN A 30 -19.17 2.89 0.33
CA ASN A 30 -20.53 2.53 0.67
C ASN A 30 -20.62 1.00 0.87
N ASP A 31 -21.13 0.54 2.01
CA ASP A 31 -21.30 -0.89 2.30
C ASP A 31 -22.65 -1.48 1.83
N GLY A 32 -23.43 -0.68 1.10
CA GLY A 32 -24.79 -0.97 0.68
C GLY A 32 -25.86 -0.31 1.54
N THR A 33 -25.50 0.18 2.73
CA THR A 33 -26.43 0.89 3.64
C THR A 33 -25.87 2.24 4.08
N ASP A 34 -24.61 2.26 4.53
CA ASP A 34 -23.93 3.44 5.09
C ASP A 34 -22.57 3.63 4.40
N ASP A 35 -22.04 4.85 4.46
CA ASP A 35 -20.64 5.11 4.14
C ASP A 35 -19.77 4.74 5.36
N VAL A 36 -18.75 3.93 5.11
CA VAL A 36 -17.83 3.42 6.13
C VAL A 36 -16.38 3.67 5.74
N TYR A 37 -15.51 3.87 6.73
CA TYR A 37 -14.07 4.02 6.47
C TYR A 37 -13.45 2.74 5.93
N THR A 38 -12.63 2.89 4.89
CA THR A 38 -11.81 1.81 4.34
C THR A 38 -10.57 1.58 5.21
N ASP A 39 -9.89 0.44 5.04
CA ASP A 39 -8.57 0.20 5.66
C ASP A 39 -7.58 1.32 5.32
N ARG A 40 -7.67 1.86 4.09
CA ARG A 40 -6.83 2.96 3.60
C ARG A 40 -7.06 4.28 4.33
N ALA A 41 -8.14 4.45 5.09
CA ALA A 41 -8.32 5.64 5.92
C ALA A 41 -7.31 5.72 7.07
N LEU A 42 -6.86 4.56 7.58
CA LEU A 42 -6.12 4.44 8.85
C LEU A 42 -4.80 3.65 8.72
N ILE A 43 -4.43 3.28 7.50
CA ILE A 43 -3.27 2.42 7.21
C ILE A 43 -1.92 3.10 7.51
N CYS A 44 -1.86 4.42 7.42
CA CYS A 44 -0.66 5.20 7.71
C CYS A 44 -0.56 5.55 9.20
N SER A 45 0.60 6.06 9.60
CA SER A 45 0.78 6.70 10.91
C SER A 45 0.66 8.21 10.79
N ASN A 46 0.38 8.87 11.91
CA ASN A 46 0.49 10.32 11.99
C ASN A 46 1.96 10.74 11.87
N THR A 47 2.21 11.88 11.24
CA THR A 47 3.54 12.53 11.24
C THR A 47 3.83 13.12 12.63
N GLN A 48 2.80 13.66 13.28
CA GLN A 48 2.85 14.10 14.67
C GLN A 48 2.54 12.94 15.63
N LYS A 49 2.93 13.07 16.90
CA LYS A 49 2.53 12.10 17.93
C LYS A 49 1.02 12.09 18.09
N ASP A 50 0.44 10.92 18.36
CA ASP A 50 -1.01 10.75 18.52
C ASP A 50 -1.59 11.71 19.55
N ALA A 51 -0.93 11.92 20.70
CA ALA A 51 -1.37 12.88 21.71
C ALA A 51 -1.43 14.34 21.20
N VAL A 52 -0.56 14.74 20.28
CA VAL A 52 -0.61 16.07 19.65
C VAL A 52 -1.78 16.14 18.69
N CYS A 53 -1.98 15.08 17.90
CA CYS A 53 -3.13 14.99 16.99
C CYS A 53 -4.46 14.98 17.73
N GLU A 54 -4.54 14.38 18.92
CA GLU A 54 -5.76 14.39 19.74
C GLU A 54 -6.11 15.78 20.28
N VAL A 55 -5.09 16.59 20.60
CA VAL A 55 -5.27 17.99 21.00
C VAL A 55 -5.67 18.86 19.81
N LEU A 56 -5.01 18.66 18.67
CA LEU A 56 -5.27 19.44 17.45
C LEU A 56 -6.61 19.07 16.81
N TYR A 57 -7.03 17.80 16.89
CA TYR A 57 -8.24 17.25 16.28
C TYR A 57 -9.08 16.53 17.35
N PRO A 58 -9.86 17.26 18.15
CA PRO A 58 -10.71 16.67 19.18
C PRO A 58 -11.74 15.71 18.56
N LYS A 59 -11.91 14.54 19.18
CA LYS A 59 -12.84 13.50 18.73
C LYS A 59 -14.29 14.00 18.63
N ASN A 60 -15.08 13.40 17.74
CA ASN A 60 -16.46 13.79 17.51
C ASN A 60 -17.35 12.65 16.98
N PRO A 61 -18.03 11.86 17.81
CA PRO A 61 -17.84 11.62 19.25
C PRO A 61 -16.62 10.74 19.56
N ASP A 62 -16.15 9.98 18.58
CA ASP A 62 -14.96 9.13 18.62
C ASP A 62 -14.12 9.31 17.33
N TYR A 63 -12.95 8.70 17.26
CA TYR A 63 -12.09 8.76 16.08
C TYR A 63 -12.53 7.75 15.00
N PRO A 64 -12.27 8.03 13.71
CA PRO A 64 -12.49 7.07 12.63
C PRO A 64 -11.86 5.71 12.92
N THR A 65 -12.63 4.64 12.69
CA THR A 65 -12.17 3.24 12.74
C THR A 65 -12.47 2.54 11.43
N VAL A 66 -11.70 1.51 11.07
CA VAL A 66 -11.95 0.70 9.87
C VAL A 66 -13.35 0.09 9.94
N GLY A 67 -14.15 0.25 8.88
CA GLY A 67 -15.54 -0.19 8.83
C GLY A 67 -16.49 0.60 9.74
N GLY A 68 -15.98 1.58 10.48
CA GLY A 68 -16.77 2.48 11.30
C GLY A 68 -17.40 3.60 10.47
N LYS A 69 -18.40 4.24 11.07
CA LYS A 69 -19.18 5.33 10.47
C LYS A 69 -19.21 6.61 11.30
N GLU A 70 -18.34 6.67 12.31
CA GLU A 70 -18.21 7.84 13.18
C GLU A 70 -17.81 9.07 12.37
N ALA A 71 -18.30 10.25 12.75
CA ALA A 71 -17.88 11.47 12.07
C ALA A 71 -16.39 11.75 12.32
N ARG A 72 -15.68 12.09 11.25
CA ARG A 72 -14.34 12.67 11.34
C ARG A 72 -14.39 13.97 12.18
N PRO A 73 -13.36 14.27 13.00
CA PRO A 73 -13.25 15.59 13.62
C PRO A 73 -13.43 16.70 12.59
N SER A 74 -14.32 17.66 12.85
CA SER A 74 -14.72 18.68 11.86
C SER A 74 -13.51 19.49 11.38
N ASN A 75 -12.60 19.80 12.30
CA ASN A 75 -11.37 20.53 12.02
C ASN A 75 -10.34 19.73 11.21
N CYS A 76 -10.56 18.44 10.94
CA CYS A 76 -9.77 17.72 9.94
C CYS A 76 -10.07 18.19 8.51
N PHE A 77 -11.20 18.86 8.24
CA PHE A 77 -11.60 19.21 6.88
C PHE A 77 -12.37 20.53 6.78
N SER A 78 -12.71 21.20 7.88
CA SER A 78 -13.59 22.38 7.90
C SER A 78 -13.30 23.28 9.09
N LYS A 79 -13.49 24.60 8.92
CA LYS A 79 -13.39 25.57 10.04
C LYS A 79 -14.57 25.45 10.99
N ASP A 80 -15.77 25.32 10.42
CA ASP A 80 -17.04 25.36 11.16
C ASP A 80 -17.84 24.05 11.04
N GLY A 81 -17.28 23.03 10.37
CA GLY A 81 -17.93 21.74 10.12
C GLY A 81 -18.98 21.74 9.00
N THR A 82 -19.22 22.88 8.36
CA THR A 82 -20.32 23.10 7.41
C THR A 82 -19.90 22.90 5.94
N GLU A 83 -18.67 23.27 5.61
CA GLU A 83 -18.09 23.21 4.25
C GLU A 83 -16.69 22.63 4.24
N LEU A 84 -16.32 21.96 3.14
CA LEU A 84 -14.98 21.40 2.95
C LEU A 84 -13.96 22.50 2.65
N ASP A 85 -13.02 22.71 3.57
CA ASP A 85 -11.83 23.52 3.39
C ASP A 85 -10.66 22.59 2.99
N GLN A 86 -10.27 22.65 1.72
CA GLN A 86 -9.23 21.79 1.16
C GLN A 86 -7.87 21.99 1.81
N ASP A 87 -7.56 23.19 2.31
CA ASP A 87 -6.25 23.47 2.91
C ASP A 87 -6.19 22.92 4.33
N MET A 88 -7.31 22.97 5.07
CA MET A 88 -7.42 22.25 6.34
C MET A 88 -7.30 20.73 6.14
N GLN A 89 -7.97 20.19 5.12
CA GLN A 89 -7.90 18.77 4.80
C GLN A 89 -6.48 18.33 4.44
N LYS A 90 -5.79 19.08 3.58
CA LYS A 90 -4.38 18.80 3.24
C LYS A 90 -3.47 18.89 4.46
N THR A 91 -3.66 19.90 5.31
CA THR A 91 -2.87 20.08 6.54
C THR A 91 -3.08 18.92 7.50
N ALA A 92 -4.33 18.50 7.69
CA ALA A 92 -4.68 17.34 8.50
C ALA A 92 -4.09 16.05 7.92
N ALA A 93 -4.16 15.84 6.61
CA ALA A 93 -3.53 14.70 5.94
C ALA A 93 -2.00 14.70 6.09
N ALA A 94 -1.35 15.86 6.01
CA ALA A 94 0.11 15.96 6.13
C ALA A 94 0.62 15.71 7.57
N THR A 95 -0.18 16.06 8.59
CA THR A 95 0.27 16.06 9.99
C THR A 95 -0.31 14.93 10.83
N CYS A 96 -1.61 14.67 10.69
CA CYS A 96 -2.41 13.79 11.54
C CYS A 96 -3.38 12.92 10.74
N ALA A 97 -2.94 12.41 9.59
CA ALA A 97 -3.79 11.65 8.67
C ALA A 97 -4.48 10.46 9.32
N LYS A 98 -3.82 9.72 10.21
CA LYS A 98 -4.43 8.55 10.87
C LYS A 98 -5.54 8.99 11.82
N THR A 99 -5.28 9.98 12.69
CA THR A 99 -6.31 10.51 13.61
C THR A 99 -7.52 11.05 12.86
N CYS A 100 -7.26 11.70 11.73
CA CYS A 100 -8.31 12.19 10.86
C CYS A 100 -8.87 11.12 9.91
N GLY A 101 -8.39 9.89 9.83
CA GLY A 101 -8.88 8.93 8.84
C GLY A 101 -8.68 9.38 7.38
N LEU A 102 -7.58 10.08 7.08
CA LEU A 102 -7.24 10.69 5.79
C LEU A 102 -6.00 10.04 5.15
N CYS A 103 -5.56 8.87 5.61
CA CYS A 103 -4.34 8.23 5.07
C CYS A 103 -4.39 8.03 3.56
N CYS A 104 -5.55 7.72 2.97
CA CYS A 104 -5.68 7.45 1.54
C CYS A 104 -5.39 8.66 0.63
N ILE A 105 -5.46 9.89 1.16
CA ILE A 105 -5.19 11.12 0.41
C ILE A 105 -3.80 11.70 0.69
N THR A 106 -3.01 11.06 1.54
CA THR A 106 -1.59 11.44 1.73
C THR A 106 -0.77 11.09 0.50
N ASP A 107 0.30 11.83 0.25
CA ASP A 107 1.12 11.65 -0.95
C ASP A 107 1.66 10.22 -1.10
N ALA A 108 1.98 9.57 0.02
CA ALA A 108 2.45 8.19 0.00
C ALA A 108 1.39 7.18 -0.49
N TYR A 109 0.10 7.47 -0.29
CA TYR A 109 -1.00 6.55 -0.56
C TYR A 109 -1.97 7.02 -1.67
N LYS A 110 -1.84 8.27 -2.15
CA LYS A 110 -2.74 8.88 -3.13
C LYS A 110 -2.26 8.64 -4.57
N CYS A 111 -2.40 7.41 -5.02
CA CYS A 111 -2.22 7.01 -6.41
C CYS A 111 -3.14 5.86 -6.77
N ASP A 112 -3.26 5.61 -8.07
CA ASP A 112 -3.94 4.43 -8.57
C ASP A 112 -3.01 3.21 -8.51
N ASP A 113 -3.60 2.07 -8.19
CA ASP A 113 -2.95 0.78 -8.37
C ASP A 113 -2.86 0.43 -9.86
N ALA A 114 -2.01 -0.52 -10.23
CA ALA A 114 -1.92 -0.99 -11.60
C ALA A 114 -3.26 -1.52 -12.10
N LYS A 115 -3.57 -1.30 -13.39
CA LYS A 115 -4.84 -1.74 -14.00
C LYS A 115 -5.04 -3.27 -13.98
N PHE A 116 -3.92 -4.01 -14.06
CA PHE A 116 -3.90 -5.47 -14.06
C PHE A 116 -2.80 -5.96 -13.11
N PRO A 117 -3.04 -5.84 -11.79
CA PRO A 117 -2.04 -6.22 -10.80
C PRO A 117 -1.94 -7.75 -10.76
N ARG A 118 -0.74 -8.27 -10.48
CA ARG A 118 -0.49 -9.71 -10.31
C ARG A 118 -1.15 -10.26 -9.04
N ILE A 119 -1.47 -9.38 -8.10
CA ILE A 119 -2.13 -9.68 -6.83
C ILE A 119 -3.35 -8.79 -6.60
N LYS A 120 -4.25 -9.22 -5.72
CA LYS A 120 -5.44 -8.44 -5.35
C LYS A 120 -5.06 -7.34 -4.35
N CYS A 121 -5.01 -6.08 -4.80
CA CYS A 121 -4.58 -4.94 -3.97
C CYS A 121 -5.43 -4.74 -2.70
N SER A 122 -6.73 -5.04 -2.75
CA SER A 122 -7.62 -4.94 -1.57
C SER A 122 -7.37 -6.01 -0.50
N GLY A 123 -6.56 -7.03 -0.78
CA GLY A 123 -6.17 -8.05 0.20
C GLY A 123 -4.76 -7.86 0.76
N VAL A 124 -4.05 -6.80 0.35
CA VAL A 124 -2.68 -6.53 0.82
C VAL A 124 -2.72 -6.13 2.30
N THR A 125 -1.98 -6.86 3.12
CA THR A 125 -1.85 -6.60 4.56
C THR A 125 -0.60 -5.77 4.85
N ASN A 126 -0.57 -5.08 5.99
CA ASN A 126 0.62 -4.34 6.42
C ASN A 126 1.85 -5.25 6.58
N ALA A 127 1.66 -6.51 7.00
CA ALA A 127 2.74 -7.48 7.07
C ALA A 127 3.38 -7.76 5.70
N GLN A 128 2.59 -7.77 4.62
CA GLN A 128 3.10 -7.92 3.27
C GLN A 128 3.85 -6.68 2.77
N CYS A 129 3.48 -5.47 3.25
CA CYS A 129 4.23 -4.25 2.96
C CYS A 129 5.68 -4.30 3.48
N GLN A 130 5.92 -5.07 4.55
CA GLN A 130 7.25 -5.24 5.17
C GLN A 130 7.97 -6.50 4.70
N SER A 131 7.33 -7.37 3.92
CA SER A 131 7.88 -8.66 3.50
C SER A 131 8.78 -8.50 2.27
N PRO A 132 10.04 -8.99 2.30
CA PRO A 132 10.94 -8.92 1.16
C PRO A 132 10.43 -9.60 -0.11
N GLU A 133 9.58 -10.61 0.04
CA GLU A 133 9.00 -11.37 -1.06
C GLU A 133 7.92 -10.56 -1.80
N TRP A 134 7.15 -9.74 -1.08
CA TRP A 134 5.98 -9.06 -1.62
C TRP A 134 6.22 -7.59 -1.94
N ARG A 135 7.13 -6.94 -1.23
CA ARG A 135 7.26 -5.48 -1.20
C ARG A 135 7.54 -4.87 -2.58
N THR A 136 8.36 -5.51 -3.43
CA THR A 136 8.64 -5.06 -4.80
C THR A 136 7.45 -5.26 -5.74
N ILE A 137 6.72 -6.37 -5.61
CA ILE A 137 5.49 -6.64 -6.37
C ILE A 137 4.42 -5.62 -6.01
N ILE A 138 4.26 -5.33 -4.71
CA ILE A 138 3.29 -4.35 -4.23
C ILE A 138 3.65 -2.95 -4.69
N ALA A 139 4.93 -2.56 -4.68
CA ALA A 139 5.35 -1.24 -5.14
C ALA A 139 4.98 -0.96 -6.60
N SER A 140 5.02 -1.96 -7.49
CA SER A 140 4.64 -1.78 -8.89
C SER A 140 3.14 -1.98 -9.14
N ASP A 141 2.50 -2.89 -8.39
CA ASP A 141 1.14 -3.34 -8.72
C ASP A 141 0.08 -2.68 -7.85
N CYS A 142 0.38 -2.48 -6.56
CA CYS A 142 -0.54 -1.97 -5.55
C CYS A 142 0.10 -0.89 -4.66
N PRO A 143 0.78 0.12 -5.23
CA PRO A 143 1.56 1.09 -4.45
C PRO A 143 0.71 1.79 -3.38
N SER A 144 -0.56 1.99 -3.66
CA SER A 144 -1.50 2.70 -2.80
C SER A 144 -1.90 1.89 -1.55
N ALA A 145 -1.61 0.59 -1.51
CA ALA A 145 -1.86 -0.27 -0.37
C ALA A 145 -0.76 -0.21 0.70
N CYS A 146 0.45 0.22 0.34
CA CYS A 146 1.60 0.21 1.26
C CYS A 146 2.34 1.54 1.37
N GLY A 147 1.79 2.61 0.79
CA GLY A 147 2.42 3.92 0.86
C GLY A 147 3.55 4.11 -0.16
N PHE A 148 3.52 3.39 -1.29
CA PHE A 148 4.58 3.40 -2.31
C PHE A 148 4.28 4.29 -3.52
N CYS A 149 3.28 5.17 -3.44
CA CYS A 149 2.88 6.00 -4.58
C CYS A 149 4.01 6.88 -5.13
N ASN A 150 4.91 7.34 -4.27
CA ASN A 150 6.04 8.20 -4.65
C ASN A 150 7.31 7.41 -4.98
N GLU A 151 7.23 6.08 -5.03
CA GLU A 151 8.39 5.20 -5.20
C GLU A 151 8.67 4.83 -6.66
N GLY A 152 7.75 5.16 -7.57
CA GLY A 152 7.91 4.85 -9.01
C GLY A 152 8.05 3.36 -9.30
N GLY A 153 7.56 2.49 -8.41
CA GLY A 153 7.70 1.03 -8.51
C GLY A 153 9.05 0.48 -8.08
N CYS A 154 9.99 1.32 -7.63
CA CYS A 154 11.26 0.88 -7.09
C CYS A 154 11.31 1.06 -5.58
N VAL A 155 11.60 -0.03 -4.88
CA VAL A 155 11.76 -0.02 -3.43
C VAL A 155 12.81 -1.01 -2.98
N ASP A 156 13.31 -0.84 -1.76
CA ASP A 156 14.03 -1.91 -1.08
C ASP A 156 13.04 -3.01 -0.72
N SER A 157 13.41 -4.27 -0.99
CA SER A 157 12.63 -5.41 -0.49
C SER A 157 12.95 -5.65 0.99
N VAL A 158 14.19 -5.40 1.42
CA VAL A 158 14.54 -5.41 2.85
C VAL A 158 14.44 -3.99 3.41
N VAL A 159 13.62 -3.79 4.43
CA VAL A 159 13.30 -2.47 4.99
C VAL A 159 14.48 -1.83 5.74
N GLU A 160 15.42 -2.64 6.19
CA GLU A 160 16.56 -2.22 7.01
C GLU A 160 17.78 -1.75 6.19
N CYS A 161 17.68 -1.67 4.85
CA CYS A 161 18.79 -1.23 4.00
C CYS A 161 19.33 0.16 4.39
N ALA A 162 18.48 1.04 4.91
CA ALA A 162 18.84 2.38 5.33
C ALA A 162 19.72 2.42 6.60
N ASN A 163 19.80 1.33 7.38
CA ASN A 163 20.57 1.29 8.62
C ASN A 163 22.07 1.37 8.39
N ASP A 164 22.56 0.80 7.29
CA ASP A 164 23.97 0.84 6.92
C ASP A 164 24.11 1.08 5.42
N ARG A 165 24.30 2.35 5.03
CA ARG A 165 24.54 2.73 3.62
C ARG A 165 25.90 2.26 3.08
N SER A 166 26.85 1.83 3.92
CA SER A 166 28.16 1.38 3.45
C SER A 166 28.10 0.04 2.70
N ILE A 167 27.03 -0.75 2.90
CA ILE A 167 26.78 -1.98 2.15
C ILE A 167 26.67 -1.71 0.64
N CYS A 168 26.25 -0.50 0.24
CA CYS A 168 26.07 -0.11 -1.15
C CYS A 168 27.39 -0.06 -1.93
N THR A 169 28.53 0.23 -1.29
CA THR A 169 29.84 0.33 -1.95
C THR A 169 30.74 -0.88 -1.68
N THR A 170 30.35 -1.75 -0.75
CA THR A 170 31.12 -2.94 -0.39
C THR A 170 31.06 -3.97 -1.52
N VAL A 171 32.22 -4.36 -2.06
CA VAL A 171 32.34 -5.27 -3.23
C VAL A 171 31.69 -6.64 -2.97
N GLY A 172 31.83 -7.18 -1.77
CA GLY A 172 31.22 -8.47 -1.39
C GLY A 172 29.69 -8.44 -1.22
N MET A 173 29.08 -7.25 -1.16
CA MET A 173 27.65 -7.06 -0.92
C MET A 173 26.88 -6.69 -2.18
N GLN A 174 27.54 -6.62 -3.34
CA GLN A 174 26.94 -6.10 -4.57
C GLN A 174 25.70 -6.89 -5.00
N ASP A 175 25.73 -8.22 -4.91
CA ASP A 175 24.57 -9.07 -5.23
C ASP A 175 23.40 -8.81 -4.27
N PHE A 176 23.68 -8.66 -2.97
CA PHE A 176 22.67 -8.36 -1.96
C PHE A 176 22.02 -7.00 -2.23
N VAL A 177 22.80 -5.93 -2.40
CA VAL A 177 22.23 -4.59 -2.56
C VAL A 177 21.51 -4.40 -3.90
N ASN A 178 21.96 -5.08 -4.96
CA ASN A 178 21.27 -5.11 -6.26
C ASN A 178 19.89 -5.77 -6.16
N GLN A 179 19.75 -6.78 -5.31
CA GLN A 179 18.51 -7.53 -5.18
C GLN A 179 17.57 -6.95 -4.11
N TYR A 180 18.13 -6.43 -3.01
CA TYR A 180 17.36 -6.13 -1.81
C TYR A 180 17.31 -4.66 -1.42
N CYS A 181 18.29 -3.85 -1.85
CA CYS A 181 18.46 -2.45 -1.44
C CYS A 181 18.46 -1.49 -2.63
N GLN A 182 17.61 -1.76 -3.62
CA GLN A 182 17.60 -1.04 -4.90
C GLN A 182 17.36 0.45 -4.72
N LYS A 183 16.44 0.85 -3.85
CA LYS A 183 16.15 2.26 -3.61
C LYS A 183 17.25 2.90 -2.77
N THR A 184 17.60 2.31 -1.63
CA THR A 184 18.58 2.90 -0.71
C THR A 184 19.95 3.08 -1.37
N CYS A 185 20.35 2.15 -2.23
CA CYS A 185 21.63 2.18 -2.93
C CYS A 185 21.56 2.79 -4.33
N ASP A 186 20.47 3.48 -4.69
CA ASP A 186 20.27 4.15 -5.98
C ASP A 186 20.47 3.21 -7.20
N ARG A 187 20.01 1.96 -7.06
CA ARG A 187 20.08 0.88 -8.07
C ARG A 187 18.74 0.54 -8.69
N CYS A 188 17.73 1.34 -8.43
CA CYS A 188 16.51 1.33 -9.22
C CYS A 188 16.89 1.38 -10.69
N ALA A 189 16.44 0.39 -11.47
CA ALA A 189 16.51 0.51 -12.92
C ALA A 189 15.79 1.81 -13.28
N SER A 190 16.45 2.70 -14.05
CA SER A 190 15.87 4.00 -14.40
C SER A 190 14.62 3.77 -15.25
N THR A 191 13.46 3.74 -14.59
CA THR A 191 12.15 3.67 -15.21
C THR A 191 11.66 5.09 -15.44
N THR A 192 12.34 5.82 -16.34
CA THR A 192 11.71 6.95 -17.01
C THR A 192 10.68 6.39 -18.00
N ALA A 193 9.53 5.92 -17.51
CA ALA A 193 8.37 5.60 -18.35
C ALA A 193 7.09 5.45 -17.52
N ALA A 194 6.56 6.57 -17.04
CA ALA A 194 5.11 6.69 -16.87
C ALA A 194 4.50 7.08 -18.23
N ASN A 195 3.41 6.39 -18.59
CA ASN A 195 2.45 6.67 -19.67
C ASN A 195 2.80 6.40 -21.16
N SER A 196 2.06 5.40 -21.66
CA SER A 196 1.38 5.29 -22.97
C SER A 196 2.17 5.04 -24.28
N ASN A 197 1.65 4.02 -24.97
CA ASN A 197 1.77 3.64 -26.38
C ASN A 197 2.97 2.80 -26.83
N GLY A 198 2.62 1.74 -27.56
CA GLY A 198 3.50 0.67 -28.00
C GLY A 198 4.70 1.17 -28.80
N GLY A 199 5.86 0.71 -28.37
CA GLY A 199 7.13 0.86 -29.06
C GLY A 199 8.00 -0.31 -28.65
N ALA A 200 8.39 -1.11 -29.63
CA ALA A 200 9.11 -2.38 -29.54
C ALA A 200 9.94 -2.60 -28.27
N VAL A 201 9.56 -3.65 -27.54
CA VAL A 201 10.47 -4.38 -26.65
C VAL A 201 11.67 -4.83 -27.48
N THR A 202 12.80 -4.15 -27.35
CA THR A 202 14.09 -4.73 -27.69
C THR A 202 14.45 -5.66 -26.54
N THR A 203 14.10 -6.93 -26.75
CA THR A 203 14.57 -8.06 -25.97
C THR A 203 16.09 -7.98 -25.80
N PRO A 204 16.62 -8.00 -24.57
CA PRO A 204 17.94 -8.58 -24.37
C PRO A 204 17.77 -10.07 -24.65
N SER A 205 18.12 -10.45 -25.88
CA SER A 205 18.39 -11.83 -26.23
C SER A 205 19.36 -12.39 -25.18
N SER A 206 18.81 -13.18 -24.25
CA SER A 206 19.61 -13.94 -23.31
C SER A 206 20.32 -15.01 -24.12
N GLY A 207 21.54 -14.68 -24.53
CA GLY A 207 22.47 -15.60 -25.17
C GLY A 207 22.61 -16.85 -24.31
N GLY A 208 22.26 -17.99 -24.90
CA GLY A 208 22.65 -19.30 -24.42
C GLY A 208 24.18 -19.38 -24.39
N GLY A 209 24.78 -19.06 -23.25
CA GLY A 209 26.16 -19.41 -22.95
C GLY A 209 26.26 -20.92 -22.77
N SER A 210 26.96 -21.59 -23.67
CA SER A 210 27.22 -23.04 -23.64
C SER A 210 28.16 -23.41 -22.50
N CYS A 211 27.62 -23.71 -21.33
CA CYS A 211 28.37 -24.35 -20.26
C CYS A 211 28.44 -25.86 -20.47
N THR A 212 29.59 -26.46 -20.15
CA THR A 212 29.86 -27.89 -20.28
C THR A 212 29.43 -28.70 -19.03
N SER A 213 29.04 -28.02 -17.94
CA SER A 213 28.49 -28.65 -16.74
C SER A 213 27.41 -27.79 -16.11
N TYR A 214 26.43 -28.45 -15.47
CA TYR A 214 25.30 -27.82 -14.80
C TYR A 214 25.20 -28.35 -13.37
N GLN A 215 24.82 -27.49 -12.42
CA GLN A 215 24.47 -27.93 -11.07
C GLN A 215 23.30 -28.93 -11.14
N ALA A 216 23.29 -29.93 -10.25
CA ALA A 216 22.19 -30.88 -10.19
C ALA A 216 20.87 -30.18 -9.83
N ASP A 217 19.77 -30.66 -10.41
CA ASP A 217 18.44 -30.22 -10.01
C ASP A 217 18.20 -30.58 -8.54
N SER A 218 17.69 -29.63 -7.76
CA SER A 218 17.36 -29.84 -6.34
C SER A 218 15.92 -30.28 -6.13
N SER A 219 15.08 -30.23 -7.18
CA SER A 219 13.69 -30.67 -7.16
C SER A 219 13.45 -31.79 -8.18
N THR A 220 12.68 -32.80 -7.78
CA THR A 220 12.21 -33.88 -8.67
C THR A 220 11.13 -33.41 -9.65
N ALA A 221 10.52 -32.24 -9.42
CA ALA A 221 9.47 -31.68 -10.26
C ALA A 221 10.00 -30.90 -11.49
N CYS A 222 11.32 -30.74 -11.61
CA CYS A 222 11.94 -29.89 -12.65
C CYS A 222 11.54 -30.26 -14.08
N ALA A 223 11.39 -31.55 -14.39
CA ALA A 223 10.94 -31.98 -15.72
C ALA A 223 9.55 -31.43 -16.07
N SER A 224 8.59 -31.51 -15.13
CA SER A 224 7.24 -30.99 -15.31
C SER A 224 7.24 -29.46 -15.39
N TRP A 225 8.00 -28.80 -14.51
CA TRP A 225 8.08 -27.34 -14.50
C TRP A 225 8.70 -26.80 -15.79
N ALA A 226 9.73 -27.45 -16.33
CA ALA A 226 10.34 -27.06 -17.59
C ALA A 226 9.36 -27.16 -18.77
N THR A 227 8.55 -28.22 -18.85
CA THR A 227 7.48 -28.34 -19.85
C THR A 227 6.42 -27.25 -19.71
N ASN A 228 6.16 -26.80 -18.48
CA ASN A 228 5.24 -25.69 -18.18
C ASN A 228 5.90 -24.31 -18.22
N GLY A 229 7.06 -24.18 -18.86
CA GLY A 229 7.71 -22.90 -19.14
C GLY A 229 8.59 -22.33 -18.03
N PHE A 230 8.84 -23.08 -16.94
CA PHE A 230 9.65 -22.61 -15.80
C PHE A 230 11.01 -22.06 -16.24
N CYS A 231 11.70 -22.71 -17.18
CA CYS A 231 13.06 -22.36 -17.59
C CYS A 231 13.17 -21.03 -18.35
N THR A 232 12.10 -20.61 -19.00
CA THR A 232 12.03 -19.37 -19.80
C THR A 232 11.16 -18.31 -19.14
N ASN A 233 10.44 -18.66 -18.07
CA ASN A 233 9.56 -17.76 -17.37
C ASN A 233 10.36 -16.76 -16.53
N THR A 234 10.26 -15.49 -16.90
CA THR A 234 10.92 -14.35 -16.24
C THR A 234 10.33 -14.01 -14.87
N PHE A 235 9.19 -14.61 -14.49
CA PHE A 235 8.65 -14.59 -13.13
C PHE A 235 9.61 -15.22 -12.11
N TYR A 236 10.24 -16.34 -12.47
CA TYR A 236 11.28 -16.95 -11.65
C TYR A 236 12.61 -16.28 -11.99
N THR A 237 13.35 -15.81 -11.00
CA THR A 237 14.66 -15.20 -11.25
C THR A 237 15.61 -16.22 -11.86
N LEU A 238 16.64 -15.77 -12.60
CA LEU A 238 17.67 -16.68 -13.10
C LEU A 238 18.28 -17.49 -11.95
N ALA A 239 18.49 -16.87 -10.79
CA ALA A 239 18.98 -17.53 -9.58
C ALA A 239 18.03 -18.60 -9.06
N GLN A 240 16.71 -18.37 -9.05
CA GLN A 240 15.72 -19.38 -8.64
C GLN A 240 15.67 -20.54 -9.63
N ARG A 241 15.66 -20.26 -10.94
CA ARG A 241 15.66 -21.31 -11.96
C ARG A 241 16.94 -22.13 -11.89
N LYS A 242 18.08 -21.50 -11.60
CA LYS A 242 19.37 -22.15 -11.34
C LYS A 242 19.38 -22.95 -10.03
N ALA A 243 18.80 -22.42 -8.96
CA ALA A 243 18.76 -23.10 -7.65
C ALA A 243 17.91 -24.37 -7.68
N TYR A 244 16.79 -24.36 -8.40
CA TYR A 244 15.88 -25.50 -8.45
C TYR A 244 16.20 -26.47 -9.59
N CYS A 245 16.41 -25.94 -10.79
CA CYS A 245 16.42 -26.73 -12.01
C CYS A 245 17.58 -26.36 -12.94
N ALA A 246 18.78 -26.09 -12.41
CA ALA A 246 19.96 -25.71 -13.21
C ALA A 246 20.23 -26.67 -14.39
N ARG A 247 20.21 -27.99 -14.15
CA ARG A 247 20.50 -28.98 -15.18
C ARG A 247 19.34 -29.13 -16.14
N THR A 248 18.11 -29.16 -15.64
CA THR A 248 16.93 -29.25 -16.50
C THR A 248 16.77 -28.00 -17.38
N CYS A 249 16.99 -26.80 -16.85
CA CYS A 249 16.86 -25.54 -17.56
C CYS A 249 18.11 -25.13 -18.35
N ARG A 250 19.19 -25.93 -18.28
CA ARG A 250 20.50 -25.62 -18.85
C ARG A 250 21.04 -24.25 -18.44
N ILE A 251 20.85 -23.91 -17.16
CA ILE A 251 21.31 -22.67 -16.56
C ILE A 251 22.58 -22.95 -15.77
N CYS A 252 23.63 -22.30 -16.22
CA CYS A 252 24.85 -22.05 -15.47
C CYS A 252 24.85 -20.60 -14.98
#